data_AF-G3IDQ8-F1
#
_entry.id   AF-G3IDQ8-F1
#
_cell.length_a   1.000
_cell.length_b   1.000
_cell.length_c   1.000
_cell.angle_alpha   90.00
_cell.angle_beta   90.00
_cell.angle_gamma   90.00
#
_symmetry.space_group_name_H-M   'P 1'
#
loop_
_entity.id
_entity.type
_entity.pdbx_description
1 polymer ?
#
loop_
_entity_poly.entity_id
_entity_poly.type
_entity_poly.pdbx_seq_one_letter_code
_entity_poly.pdbx_strand_id
1 'polypeptide(L)'
;MRLFLGERRKQRPVLGLSNAEKLRCAPAHSCGCAGETAGTGVDPRFMKEEQMSKAQQFTRSFEEGLGFEYVMFYNKVERRMVCLFQSGLHLQGVPGYVHGGAIATIIDVTTGMCAYAEGVAMTANLNIDYKKLHQASAFGSSTDSLVARFCPEKTDLKDYAIPNASWCPDMLSLYQEFLEKTKSGRWIKLFSFKSNREHIQGLKLPSGLAAASDKQDWRIFTRCIQLEGQGYEYVIFFHPSEKKSVCLFQPGPYLEGAPGFAHGGSLAAMMDETFSKTAYLAGEGLFTLSLNIRFKNLIPVGSLAVLDTQVEKIENQKLYMSCIAQSRDKQTVYAKCSGVFLQLQLEEEPSQ
;
A
#
# COMPACT_ATOMS: atom_id res chain seq x y z
N MET A 1 13.79 20.30 -19.63
CA MET A 1 14.21 20.17 -18.22
C MET A 1 15.73 20.26 -18.18
N ARG A 2 16.30 21.41 -17.81
CA ARG A 2 17.75 21.63 -17.75
C ARG A 2 18.25 21.09 -16.39
N LEU A 3 19.14 20.11 -16.42
CA LEU A 3 19.85 19.58 -15.25
C LEU A 3 21.12 20.41 -15.01
N PHE A 4 21.18 21.11 -13.88
CA PHE A 4 22.42 21.69 -13.36
C PHE A 4 23.25 20.57 -12.72
N LEU A 5 24.44 20.30 -13.28
CA LEU A 5 25.45 19.42 -12.70
C LEU A 5 26.28 20.23 -11.69
N GLY A 6 26.14 19.92 -10.40
CA GLY A 6 27.02 20.43 -9.34
C GLY A 6 28.37 19.70 -9.34
N GLU A 7 29.45 20.48 -9.21
CA GLU A 7 30.84 20.05 -9.28
C GLU A 7 31.26 19.06 -8.18
N ARG A 8 32.06 18.04 -8.55
CA ARG A 8 32.70 17.08 -7.62
C ARG A 8 33.92 17.72 -6.96
N ARG A 9 33.98 17.70 -5.62
CA ARG A 9 35.23 17.92 -4.87
C ARG A 9 36.15 16.70 -5.00
N LYS A 10 37.39 16.93 -5.45
CA LYS A 10 38.49 15.96 -5.52
C LYS A 10 38.98 15.57 -4.11
N GLN A 11 39.05 14.28 -3.80
CA GLN A 11 39.88 13.75 -2.70
C GLN A 11 41.24 13.31 -3.26
N ARG A 12 42.32 13.60 -2.51
CA ARG A 12 43.73 13.30 -2.84
C ARG A 12 44.08 11.83 -2.51
N PRO A 13 45.07 11.22 -3.21
CA PRO A 13 45.54 9.87 -2.91
C PRO A 13 46.57 9.86 -1.77
N VAL A 14 46.57 8.79 -0.97
CA VAL A 14 47.63 8.47 0.00
C VAL A 14 48.46 7.30 -0.57
N LEU A 15 49.78 7.48 -0.57
CA LEU A 15 50.80 6.53 -1.04
C LEU A 15 51.28 5.60 0.08
N GLY A 16 51.46 4.33 -0.27
CA GLY A 16 52.61 3.49 0.12
C GLY A 16 52.47 2.60 1.35
N LEU A 17 52.55 1.27 1.16
CA LEU A 17 53.78 0.51 1.43
C LEU A 17 53.65 -0.95 0.96
N SER A 18 54.78 -1.48 0.50
CA SER A 18 55.01 -2.75 -0.18
C SER A 18 55.09 -3.95 0.75
N ASN A 19 54.81 -5.15 0.23
CA ASN A 19 55.82 -6.22 0.10
C ASN A 19 55.28 -7.39 -0.75
N ALA A 20 56.16 -7.87 -1.62
CA ALA A 20 55.93 -8.98 -2.55
C ALA A 20 56.86 -10.14 -2.16
N GLU A 21 56.35 -11.38 -2.20
CA GLU A 21 57.17 -12.58 -2.33
C GLU A 21 56.62 -13.53 -3.41
N LYS A 22 57.36 -13.51 -4.52
CA LYS A 22 57.70 -14.53 -5.54
C LYS A 22 57.05 -15.93 -5.44
N LEU A 23 56.31 -16.40 -6.46
CA LEU A 23 56.73 -17.00 -7.76
C LEU A 23 56.87 -18.55 -7.72
N ARG A 24 56.07 -19.26 -8.54
CA ARG A 24 56.54 -20.19 -9.59
C ARG A 24 55.40 -20.74 -10.46
N CYS A 25 55.66 -20.80 -11.78
CA CYS A 25 54.78 -21.32 -12.83
C CYS A 25 55.31 -22.64 -13.43
N ALA A 26 54.35 -23.51 -13.81
CA ALA A 26 54.27 -24.44 -14.97
C ALA A 26 55.20 -25.69 -15.00
N PRO A 27 54.79 -26.83 -15.62
CA PRO A 27 54.31 -26.92 -17.01
C PRO A 27 53.02 -27.72 -17.26
N ALA A 28 52.47 -27.52 -18.46
CA ALA A 28 51.34 -28.23 -19.04
C ALA A 28 51.74 -29.61 -19.60
N HIS A 29 50.82 -30.58 -19.53
CA HIS A 29 50.75 -31.70 -20.48
C HIS A 29 49.29 -32.08 -20.74
N SER A 30 49.05 -32.42 -22.00
CA SER A 30 47.79 -32.64 -22.71
C SER A 30 47.19 -34.05 -22.55
N CYS A 31 45.89 -34.14 -22.87
CA CYS A 31 45.17 -35.25 -23.52
C CYS A 31 44.25 -36.11 -22.63
N GLY A 32 43.01 -36.30 -23.11
CA GLY A 32 42.20 -37.50 -22.85
C GLY A 32 40.85 -37.26 -22.17
N CYS A 33 39.77 -37.30 -22.96
CA CYS A 33 38.39 -37.35 -22.49
C CYS A 33 38.07 -38.64 -21.70
N ALA A 34 37.18 -38.52 -20.70
CA ALA A 34 35.99 -39.36 -20.44
C ALA A 34 35.78 -39.68 -18.94
N GLY A 35 34.55 -39.44 -18.47
CA GLY A 35 33.86 -40.32 -17.51
C GLY A 35 33.89 -39.94 -16.02
N GLU A 36 32.72 -39.56 -15.52
CA GLU A 36 32.21 -39.85 -14.16
C GLU A 36 32.80 -39.05 -12.98
N THR A 37 32.17 -37.91 -12.66
CA THR A 37 32.29 -37.28 -11.34
C THR A 37 31.29 -37.88 -10.36
N ALA A 38 31.82 -38.50 -9.31
CA ALA A 38 31.11 -38.99 -8.14
C ALA A 38 30.22 -37.90 -7.51
N GLY A 39 28.93 -38.21 -7.40
CA GLY A 39 27.96 -37.40 -6.67
C GLY A 39 28.18 -37.49 -5.16
N THR A 40 28.32 -36.34 -4.51
CA THR A 40 28.20 -36.23 -3.06
C THR A 40 26.73 -36.45 -2.69
N GLY A 41 26.40 -37.68 -2.29
CA GLY A 41 25.08 -38.07 -1.83
C GLY A 41 24.68 -37.32 -0.57
N VAL A 42 23.64 -36.50 -0.68
CA VAL A 42 22.87 -35.96 0.44
C VAL A 42 21.86 -37.04 0.86
N ASP A 43 21.81 -37.37 2.15
CA ASP A 43 20.90 -38.37 2.74
C ASP A 43 19.42 -38.04 2.39
N PRO A 44 18.66 -38.94 1.75
CA PRO A 44 17.28 -38.67 1.33
C PRO A 44 16.26 -38.51 2.47
N ARG A 45 16.68 -38.62 3.74
CA ARG A 45 15.76 -38.62 4.90
C ARG A 45 15.55 -37.27 5.58
N PHE A 46 16.04 -36.18 4.98
CA PHE A 46 15.76 -34.80 5.43
C PHE A 46 15.09 -33.94 4.35
N MET A 47 14.13 -34.51 3.63
CA MET A 47 13.08 -33.70 3.00
C MET A 47 11.80 -33.86 3.81
N LYS A 48 11.65 -33.02 4.85
CA LYS A 48 10.30 -32.61 5.21
C LYS A 48 9.77 -31.92 3.96
N GLU A 49 8.64 -32.40 3.45
CA GLU A 49 7.79 -31.61 2.57
C GLU A 49 7.66 -30.23 3.20
N GLU A 50 8.43 -29.27 2.71
CA GLU A 50 8.10 -27.87 2.86
C GLU A 50 6.69 -27.77 2.33
N GLN A 51 5.74 -27.47 3.21
CA GLN A 51 4.51 -26.83 2.80
C GLN A 51 4.91 -25.76 1.80
N MET A 52 4.66 -26.00 0.52
CA MET A 52 4.85 -25.01 -0.51
C MET A 52 4.14 -23.76 -0.04
N SER A 53 4.92 -22.72 0.24
CA SER A 53 4.44 -21.44 0.71
C SER A 53 3.23 -21.03 -0.15
N LYS A 54 2.03 -21.01 0.45
CA LYS A 54 0.84 -20.44 -0.18
C LYS A 54 0.96 -18.93 -0.38
N ALA A 55 2.02 -18.30 0.13
CA ALA A 55 2.27 -16.88 -0.03
C ALA A 55 2.65 -16.59 -1.48
N GLN A 56 1.88 -15.68 -2.07
CA GLN A 56 2.15 -15.10 -3.38
C GLN A 56 2.77 -13.72 -3.14
N GLN A 57 3.75 -13.32 -3.97
CA GLN A 57 4.25 -11.95 -3.90
C GLN A 57 3.09 -10.98 -4.11
N PHE A 58 2.98 -9.97 -3.26
CA PHE A 58 1.80 -9.11 -3.22
C PHE A 58 1.33 -8.62 -4.59
N THR A 59 2.18 -7.93 -5.35
CA THR A 59 1.83 -7.38 -6.68
C THR A 59 1.67 -8.44 -7.77
N ARG A 60 1.87 -9.72 -7.46
CA ARG A 60 1.66 -10.87 -8.36
C ARG A 60 0.53 -11.78 -7.88
N SER A 61 -0.24 -11.36 -6.86
CA SER A 61 -1.35 -12.13 -6.29
C SER A 61 -2.70 -11.91 -6.98
N PHE A 62 -2.67 -11.54 -8.26
CA PHE A 62 -3.83 -11.13 -9.04
C PHE A 62 -3.95 -12.00 -10.29
N GLU A 63 -5.18 -12.22 -10.75
CA GLU A 63 -5.41 -12.72 -12.10
C GLU A 63 -4.92 -11.72 -13.15
N GLU A 64 -4.49 -12.24 -14.30
CA GLU A 64 -3.92 -11.47 -15.40
C GLU A 64 -4.84 -10.31 -15.82
N GLY A 65 -4.27 -9.10 -15.91
CA GLY A 65 -4.97 -7.89 -16.33
C GLY A 65 -5.83 -7.23 -15.24
N LEU A 66 -6.05 -7.88 -14.09
CA LEU A 66 -6.91 -7.34 -13.04
C LEU A 66 -6.14 -6.51 -12.00
N GLY A 67 -4.86 -6.81 -11.79
CA GLY A 67 -4.03 -6.21 -10.76
C GLY A 67 -2.89 -5.34 -11.30
N PHE A 68 -1.67 -5.66 -10.85
CA PHE A 68 -0.46 -4.94 -11.23
C PHE A 68 0.22 -5.57 -12.45
N GLU A 69 0.02 -4.97 -13.62
CA GLU A 69 0.71 -5.39 -14.83
C GLU A 69 1.98 -4.56 -15.01
N TYR A 70 3.15 -5.18 -14.84
CA TYR A 70 4.41 -4.47 -14.97
C TYR A 70 5.58 -5.34 -15.40
N VAL A 71 6.55 -4.67 -16.03
CA VAL A 71 7.88 -5.18 -16.37
C VAL A 71 8.94 -4.22 -15.86
N MET A 72 10.05 -4.76 -15.35
CA MET A 72 11.17 -3.98 -14.82
C MET A 72 12.45 -4.27 -15.59
N PHE A 73 13.19 -3.22 -15.92
CA PHE A 73 14.49 -3.30 -16.59
C PHE A 73 15.56 -2.75 -15.65
N TYR A 74 16.58 -3.56 -15.34
CA TYR A 74 17.72 -3.14 -14.52
C TYR A 74 18.93 -2.80 -15.39
N ASN A 75 19.44 -1.58 -15.26
CA ASN A 75 20.75 -1.21 -15.79
C ASN A 75 21.78 -1.28 -14.65
N LYS A 76 22.64 -2.31 -14.69
CA LYS A 76 23.70 -2.54 -13.69
C LYS A 76 24.77 -1.46 -13.67
N VAL A 77 25.08 -0.84 -14.82
CA VAL A 77 26.11 0.21 -14.89
C VAL A 77 25.58 1.51 -14.26
N GLU A 78 24.34 1.87 -14.53
CA GLU A 78 23.68 3.06 -13.97
C GLU A 78 23.11 2.85 -12.57
N ARG A 79 23.03 1.59 -12.10
CA ARG A 79 22.32 1.19 -10.87
C ARG A 79 20.90 1.73 -10.86
N ARG A 80 20.21 1.55 -11.98
CA ARG A 80 18.92 2.17 -12.28
C ARG A 80 17.89 1.13 -12.67
N MET A 81 16.71 1.22 -12.07
CA MET A 81 15.53 0.45 -12.43
C MET A 81 14.55 1.32 -13.23
N VAL A 82 14.01 0.77 -14.32
CA VAL A 82 12.87 1.35 -15.05
C VAL A 82 11.71 0.37 -14.97
N CYS A 83 10.58 0.80 -14.44
CA CYS A 83 9.34 0.02 -14.41
C CYS A 83 8.35 0.58 -15.42
N LEU A 84 7.85 -0.26 -16.32
CA LEU A 84 6.66 0.02 -17.13
C LEU A 84 5.48 -0.62 -16.42
N PHE A 85 4.48 0.18 -16.07
CA PHE A 85 3.32 -0.26 -15.28
C PHE A 85 2.02 0.13 -15.98
N GLN A 86 1.11 -0.83 -16.04
CA GLN A 86 -0.27 -0.68 -16.44
C GLN A 86 -1.17 -1.15 -15.29
N SER A 87 -2.11 -0.30 -14.90
CA SER A 87 -3.06 -0.62 -13.84
C SER A 87 -4.20 -1.49 -14.38
N GLY A 88 -4.53 -2.56 -13.64
CA GLY A 88 -5.75 -3.32 -13.84
C GLY A 88 -6.97 -2.73 -13.14
N LEU A 89 -8.12 -3.37 -13.36
CA LEU A 89 -9.45 -2.92 -12.91
C LEU A 89 -9.65 -2.96 -11.40
N HIS A 90 -8.88 -3.79 -10.70
CA HIS A 90 -8.98 -3.98 -9.27
C HIS A 90 -8.07 -3.05 -8.48
N LEU A 91 -7.41 -2.08 -9.12
CA LEU A 91 -6.55 -1.09 -8.45
C LEU A 91 -7.22 0.28 -8.35
N GLN A 92 -8.56 0.35 -8.41
CA GLN A 92 -9.28 1.62 -8.48
C GLN A 92 -9.24 2.38 -7.15
N GLY A 93 -9.04 3.70 -7.23
CA GLY A 93 -9.28 4.66 -6.17
C GLY A 93 -10.63 5.33 -6.37
N VAL A 94 -10.63 6.65 -6.54
CA VAL A 94 -11.82 7.35 -7.04
C VAL A 94 -12.23 6.81 -8.41
N PRO A 95 -13.53 6.79 -8.77
CA PRO A 95 -13.97 6.18 -10.01
C PRO A 95 -13.22 6.70 -11.24
N GLY A 96 -12.62 5.78 -11.99
CA GLY A 96 -11.83 6.11 -13.19
C GLY A 96 -10.34 6.42 -12.97
N TYR A 97 -9.86 6.41 -11.73
CA TYR A 97 -8.46 6.65 -11.40
C TYR A 97 -7.86 5.49 -10.59
N VAL A 98 -6.55 5.30 -10.73
CA VAL A 98 -5.79 4.36 -9.93
C VAL A 98 -5.72 4.86 -8.48
N HIS A 99 -5.86 3.93 -7.53
CA HIS A 99 -5.76 4.22 -6.10
C HIS A 99 -4.40 4.83 -5.75
N GLY A 100 -4.38 5.89 -4.93
CA GLY A 100 -3.14 6.57 -4.51
C GLY A 100 -2.16 5.59 -3.85
N GLY A 101 -2.68 4.74 -2.97
CA GLY A 101 -2.01 3.61 -2.36
C GLY A 101 -1.52 2.50 -3.31
N ALA A 102 -2.21 2.24 -4.44
CA ALA A 102 -1.70 1.33 -5.46
C ALA A 102 -0.50 1.94 -6.19
N ILE A 103 -0.55 3.24 -6.49
CA ILE A 103 0.61 3.98 -7.02
C ILE A 103 1.77 3.94 -6.01
N ALA A 104 1.49 4.13 -4.72
CA ALA A 104 2.50 3.99 -3.66
C ALA A 104 3.10 2.58 -3.64
N THR A 105 2.26 1.55 -3.79
CA THR A 105 2.69 0.15 -3.85
C THR A 105 3.63 -0.11 -5.02
N ILE A 106 3.30 0.30 -6.25
CA ILE A 106 4.17 0.01 -7.40
C ILE A 106 5.48 0.80 -7.34
N ILE A 107 5.48 2.01 -6.76
CA ILE A 107 6.70 2.78 -6.48
C ILE A 107 7.56 2.06 -5.42
N ASP A 108 6.94 1.59 -4.34
CA ASP A 108 7.61 0.82 -3.28
C ASP A 108 8.27 -0.44 -3.85
N VAL A 109 7.53 -1.25 -4.62
CA VAL A 109 8.07 -2.46 -5.28
C VAL A 109 9.21 -2.10 -6.23
N THR A 110 9.06 -1.07 -7.07
CA THR A 110 10.09 -0.69 -8.06
C THR A 110 11.39 -0.24 -7.39
N THR A 111 11.27 0.59 -6.36
CA THR A 111 12.44 1.10 -5.62
C THR A 111 13.06 0.02 -4.73
N GLY A 112 12.23 -0.84 -4.12
CA GLY A 112 12.65 -2.02 -3.38
C GLY A 112 13.42 -3.00 -4.25
N MET A 113 12.94 -3.33 -5.44
CA MET A 113 13.64 -4.20 -6.40
C MET A 113 14.95 -3.58 -6.90
N CYS A 114 14.99 -2.25 -7.10
CA CYS A 114 16.22 -1.55 -7.43
C CYS A 114 17.27 -1.67 -6.32
N ALA A 115 16.87 -1.57 -5.06
CA ALA A 115 17.75 -1.78 -3.91
C ALA A 115 18.14 -3.26 -3.75
N TYR A 116 17.19 -4.18 -3.98
CA TYR A 116 17.40 -5.61 -3.88
C TYR A 116 18.47 -6.13 -4.85
N ALA A 117 18.55 -5.52 -6.04
CA ALA A 117 19.59 -5.83 -7.03
C ALA A 117 21.02 -5.59 -6.51
N GLU A 118 21.18 -4.85 -5.40
CA GLU A 118 22.45 -4.54 -4.76
C GLU A 118 22.65 -5.28 -3.43
N GLY A 119 21.63 -5.97 -2.91
CA GLY A 119 21.68 -6.70 -1.63
C GLY A 119 20.32 -6.76 -0.94
N VAL A 120 20.23 -7.42 0.21
CA VAL A 120 18.97 -7.50 0.98
C VAL A 120 18.52 -6.09 1.40
N ALA A 121 17.28 -5.74 1.09
CA ALA A 121 16.74 -4.41 1.33
C ALA A 121 15.30 -4.49 1.86
N MET A 122 14.94 -3.51 2.70
CA MET A 122 13.57 -3.26 3.16
C MET A 122 13.30 -1.77 3.11
N THR A 123 12.05 -1.39 2.82
CA THR A 123 11.67 0.03 2.77
C THR A 123 11.69 0.64 4.15
N ALA A 124 12.61 1.59 4.39
CA ALA A 124 12.65 2.37 5.62
C ALA A 124 11.76 3.62 5.56
N ASN A 125 11.72 4.29 4.41
CA ASN A 125 10.92 5.49 4.18
C ASN A 125 10.33 5.46 2.77
N LEU A 126 9.08 5.88 2.63
CA LEU A 126 8.39 6.06 1.35
C LEU A 126 7.71 7.43 1.36
N ASN A 127 8.25 8.37 0.57
CA ASN A 127 7.76 9.74 0.49
C ASN A 127 7.37 10.05 -0.95
N ILE A 128 6.08 10.36 -1.18
CA ILE A 128 5.51 10.54 -2.51
C ILE A 128 4.75 11.84 -2.54
N ASP A 129 5.06 12.68 -3.53
CA ASP A 129 4.28 13.86 -3.91
C ASP A 129 3.53 13.59 -5.22
N TYR A 130 2.21 13.51 -5.16
CA TYR A 130 1.33 13.27 -6.30
C TYR A 130 1.10 14.60 -7.02
N LYS A 131 1.71 14.73 -8.20
CA LYS A 131 1.60 15.96 -9.00
C LYS A 131 0.38 15.88 -9.91
N LYS A 132 -0.31 17.03 -10.02
CA LYS A 132 -1.37 17.39 -10.99
C LYS A 132 -2.80 17.11 -10.53
N LEU A 133 -3.49 18.19 -10.13
CA LEU A 133 -4.93 18.45 -10.24
C LEU A 133 -5.10 19.97 -10.20
N HIS A 134 -5.87 20.55 -11.14
CA HIS A 134 -6.14 21.99 -11.15
C HIS A 134 -7.21 22.32 -10.10
N GLN A 135 -7.03 23.44 -9.40
CA GLN A 135 -7.94 23.92 -8.36
C GLN A 135 -9.31 24.24 -8.94
N ALA A 136 -10.35 23.57 -8.43
CA ALA A 136 -11.71 24.09 -8.41
C ALA A 136 -11.98 24.61 -7.00
N SER A 137 -12.68 25.74 -6.89
CA SER A 137 -13.09 26.32 -5.61
C SER A 137 -14.11 25.41 -4.93
N ALA A 138 -13.84 24.95 -3.71
CA ALA A 138 -14.79 24.18 -2.91
C ALA A 138 -15.21 24.96 -1.64
N PHE A 139 -16.51 24.96 -1.32
CA PHE A 139 -17.07 25.43 -0.04
C PHE A 139 -17.49 24.21 0.80
N GLY A 140 -16.78 23.89 1.87
CA GLY A 140 -16.92 22.59 2.54
C GLY A 140 -18.32 22.27 3.08
N SER A 141 -18.85 21.09 2.74
CA SER A 141 -19.97 20.47 3.45
C SER A 141 -19.63 20.27 4.94
N SER A 142 -20.62 20.30 5.84
CA SER A 142 -20.40 19.94 7.25
C SER A 142 -20.08 18.44 7.40
N THR A 143 -19.32 18.08 8.43
CA THR A 143 -19.02 16.67 8.75
C THR A 143 -20.30 15.83 8.90
N ASP A 144 -21.33 16.37 9.55
CA ASP A 144 -22.61 15.66 9.72
C ASP A 144 -23.31 15.41 8.37
N SER A 145 -23.27 16.37 7.44
CA SER A 145 -23.81 16.19 6.09
C SER A 145 -23.06 15.10 5.32
N LEU A 146 -21.74 15.04 5.46
CA LEU A 146 -20.90 14.05 4.80
C LEU A 146 -21.11 12.66 5.37
N VAL A 147 -21.22 12.54 6.70
CA VAL A 147 -21.59 11.29 7.38
C VAL A 147 -22.95 10.80 6.92
N ALA A 148 -23.98 11.65 6.92
CA ALA A 148 -25.33 11.28 6.47
C ALA A 148 -25.35 10.80 5.01
N ARG A 149 -24.47 11.35 4.17
CA ARG A 149 -24.34 11.01 2.74
C ARG A 149 -23.57 9.70 2.51
N PHE A 150 -22.51 9.44 3.28
CA PHE A 150 -21.56 8.34 3.03
C PHE A 150 -21.74 7.11 3.91
N CYS A 151 -22.40 7.27 5.06
CA CYS A 151 -22.64 6.19 6.01
C CYS A 151 -24.08 5.64 6.05
N PRO A 152 -25.01 5.89 5.10
CA PRO A 152 -26.30 5.19 5.13
C PRO A 152 -26.09 3.71 4.84
N GLU A 153 -26.87 2.87 5.52
CA GLU A 153 -26.90 1.44 5.27
C GLU A 153 -27.46 1.17 3.86
N LYS A 154 -26.74 0.35 3.08
CA LYS A 154 -27.14 -0.08 1.73
C LYS A 154 -27.38 -1.57 1.76
N THR A 155 -28.64 -1.97 1.98
CA THR A 155 -29.04 -3.37 2.20
C THR A 155 -28.93 -4.23 0.94
N ASP A 156 -28.84 -3.62 -0.23
CA ASP A 156 -28.65 -4.25 -1.53
C ASP A 156 -27.18 -4.54 -1.85
N LEU A 157 -26.23 -4.03 -1.05
CA LEU A 157 -24.80 -4.17 -1.26
C LEU A 157 -24.12 -4.98 -0.14
N LYS A 158 -23.11 -5.76 -0.51
CA LYS A 158 -22.27 -6.48 0.45
C LYS A 158 -21.32 -5.51 1.15
N ASP A 159 -21.48 -5.36 2.46
CA ASP A 159 -20.47 -4.75 3.33
C ASP A 159 -19.37 -5.77 3.63
N TYR A 160 -18.13 -5.47 3.25
CA TYR A 160 -16.95 -6.27 3.54
C TYR A 160 -16.28 -5.87 4.87
N ALA A 161 -16.73 -4.79 5.52
CA ALA A 161 -16.23 -4.33 6.83
C ALA A 161 -17.07 -4.90 7.99
N ILE A 162 -17.34 -6.20 7.93
CA ILE A 162 -17.97 -7.00 8.98
C ILE A 162 -17.13 -8.25 9.27
N PRO A 163 -17.20 -8.81 10.49
CA PRO A 163 -16.46 -10.02 10.83
C PRO A 163 -16.75 -11.19 9.88
N ASN A 164 -15.70 -11.94 9.56
CA ASN A 164 -15.78 -13.23 8.89
C ASN A 164 -14.84 -14.24 9.57
N ALA A 165 -14.82 -15.48 9.09
CA ALA A 165 -14.08 -16.56 9.73
C ALA A 165 -12.55 -16.36 9.76
N SER A 166 -12.02 -15.43 8.96
CA SER A 166 -10.58 -15.19 8.86
C SER A 166 -10.03 -14.18 9.89
N TRP A 167 -10.89 -13.39 10.54
CA TRP A 167 -10.44 -12.35 11.46
C TRP A 167 -9.79 -12.97 12.70
N CYS A 168 -8.59 -12.51 13.03
CA CYS A 168 -7.88 -12.97 14.21
C CYS A 168 -8.62 -12.55 15.50
N PRO A 169 -8.41 -13.25 16.62
CA PRO A 169 -9.08 -12.96 17.89
C PRO A 169 -8.90 -11.50 18.35
N ASP A 170 -7.74 -10.91 18.11
CA ASP A 170 -7.47 -9.51 18.46
C ASP A 170 -8.31 -8.52 17.64
N MET A 171 -8.44 -8.75 16.33
CA MET A 171 -9.26 -7.92 15.46
C MET A 171 -10.74 -8.01 15.84
N LEU A 172 -11.24 -9.23 16.10
CA LEU A 172 -12.61 -9.46 16.57
C LEU A 172 -12.89 -8.77 17.90
N SER A 173 -11.99 -8.93 18.88
CA SER A 173 -12.15 -8.33 20.21
C SER A 173 -12.15 -6.81 20.15
N LEU A 174 -11.23 -6.20 19.39
CA LEU A 174 -11.16 -4.75 19.26
C LEU A 174 -12.32 -4.19 18.44
N TYR A 175 -12.79 -4.92 17.42
CA TYR A 175 -14.01 -4.59 16.69
C TYR A 175 -15.23 -4.49 17.61
N GLN A 176 -15.43 -5.46 18.51
CA GLN A 176 -16.52 -5.43 19.48
C GLN A 176 -16.39 -4.23 20.44
N GLU A 177 -15.17 -3.91 20.90
CA GLU A 177 -14.95 -2.71 21.72
C GLU A 177 -15.39 -1.44 20.99
N PHE A 178 -15.03 -1.29 19.71
CA PHE A 178 -15.45 -0.14 18.91
C PHE A 178 -16.96 -0.13 18.62
N LEU A 179 -17.60 -1.29 18.42
CA LEU A 179 -19.07 -1.37 18.34
C LEU A 179 -19.75 -0.89 19.64
N GLU A 180 -19.20 -1.17 20.81
CA GLU A 180 -19.73 -0.59 22.04
C GLU A 180 -19.56 0.93 22.07
N LYS A 181 -18.44 1.46 21.55
CA LYS A 181 -18.23 2.91 21.43
C LYS A 181 -19.23 3.57 20.47
N THR A 182 -19.69 2.88 19.43
CA THR A 182 -20.66 3.47 18.47
C THR A 182 -22.04 3.67 19.10
N LYS A 183 -22.42 2.88 20.11
CA LYS A 183 -23.69 3.05 20.85
C LYS A 183 -23.80 4.41 21.55
N SER A 184 -22.67 5.02 21.90
CA SER A 184 -22.63 6.38 22.48
C SER A 184 -22.80 7.50 21.44
N GLY A 185 -22.86 7.16 20.14
CA GLY A 185 -22.94 8.11 19.02
C GLY A 185 -21.62 8.82 18.69
N ARG A 186 -20.55 8.61 19.47
CA ARG A 186 -19.25 9.27 19.26
C ARG A 186 -18.45 8.69 18.10
N TRP A 187 -18.62 7.39 17.86
CA TRP A 187 -17.96 6.65 16.79
C TRP A 187 -18.99 6.11 15.81
N ILE A 188 -18.60 6.03 14.55
CA ILE A 188 -19.39 5.50 13.45
C ILE A 188 -18.57 4.42 12.77
N LYS A 189 -19.13 3.22 12.61
CA LYS A 189 -18.51 2.18 11.78
C LYS A 189 -18.74 2.54 10.32
N LEU A 190 -17.68 2.59 9.53
CA LEU A 190 -17.81 2.79 8.09
C LEU A 190 -18.18 1.47 7.41
N PHE A 191 -19.02 1.55 6.38
CA PHE A 191 -19.24 0.47 5.44
C PHE A 191 -18.06 0.41 4.45
N SER A 192 -17.80 -0.77 3.90
CA SER A 192 -16.78 -0.98 2.86
C SER A 192 -17.35 -1.86 1.76
N PHE A 193 -17.71 -1.25 0.64
CA PHE A 193 -18.29 -1.93 -0.52
C PHE A 193 -17.19 -2.31 -1.51
N LYS A 194 -17.57 -2.98 -2.62
CA LYS A 194 -16.60 -3.51 -3.56
C LYS A 194 -15.89 -2.41 -4.37
N SER A 195 -16.52 -1.24 -4.52
CA SER A 195 -16.00 -0.13 -5.32
C SER A 195 -16.38 1.24 -4.74
N ASN A 196 -15.62 2.28 -5.08
CA ASN A 196 -16.01 3.64 -4.69
C ASN A 196 -17.26 4.14 -5.44
N ARG A 197 -17.62 3.57 -6.60
CA ARG A 197 -18.93 3.85 -7.25
C ARG A 197 -20.10 3.50 -6.34
N GLU A 198 -20.01 2.38 -5.66
CA GLU A 198 -21.01 1.95 -4.68
C GLU A 198 -21.03 2.86 -3.46
N HIS A 199 -19.89 3.43 -3.05
CA HIS A 199 -19.83 4.41 -1.97
C HIS A 199 -20.50 5.75 -2.33
N ILE A 200 -20.36 6.21 -3.57
CA ILE A 200 -20.77 7.56 -3.99
C ILE A 200 -22.01 7.58 -4.91
N GLN A 201 -22.85 6.54 -4.91
CA GLN A 201 -24.07 6.47 -5.75
C GLN A 201 -24.85 7.79 -5.77
N GLY A 202 -25.18 8.27 -6.98
CA GLY A 202 -25.83 9.56 -7.20
C GLY A 202 -24.87 10.76 -7.28
N LEU A 203 -23.56 10.52 -7.13
CA LEU A 203 -22.52 11.53 -7.25
C LEU A 203 -21.46 11.13 -8.27
N LYS A 204 -20.88 12.14 -8.92
CA LYS A 204 -19.79 12.00 -9.88
C LYS A 204 -18.64 12.94 -9.53
N LEU A 205 -17.47 12.66 -10.12
CA LEU A 205 -16.36 13.59 -10.10
C LEU A 205 -16.71 14.87 -10.86
N PRO A 206 -16.12 16.02 -10.50
CA PRO A 206 -16.32 17.28 -11.21
C PRO A 206 -16.13 17.18 -12.72
N SER A 207 -16.90 17.97 -13.45
CA SER A 207 -16.80 18.06 -14.91
C SER A 207 -15.35 18.38 -15.34
N GLY A 208 -14.76 17.53 -16.19
CA GLY A 208 -13.34 17.59 -16.58
C GLY A 208 -12.41 16.62 -15.83
N LEU A 209 -12.90 15.96 -14.77
CA LEU A 209 -12.24 14.83 -14.09
C LEU A 209 -13.00 13.51 -14.31
N ALA A 210 -14.07 13.50 -15.08
CA ALA A 210 -14.75 12.26 -15.44
C ALA A 210 -13.87 11.44 -16.41
N ALA A 211 -13.42 10.27 -15.99
CA ALA A 211 -12.85 9.29 -16.91
C ALA A 211 -13.98 8.51 -17.59
N ALA A 212 -13.75 8.07 -18.84
CA ALA A 212 -14.64 7.12 -19.48
C ALA A 212 -14.70 5.86 -18.61
N SER A 213 -15.85 5.62 -18.00
CA SER A 213 -16.08 4.40 -17.24
C SER A 213 -17.17 3.62 -17.91
N ASP A 214 -16.79 2.45 -18.37
CA ASP A 214 -17.70 1.43 -18.81
C ASP A 214 -18.24 0.62 -17.62
N LYS A 215 -19.14 -0.32 -17.94
CA LYS A 215 -19.77 -1.25 -16.98
C LYS A 215 -18.83 -2.38 -16.54
N GLN A 216 -17.51 -2.18 -16.54
CA GLN A 216 -16.55 -3.21 -16.12
C GLN A 216 -16.57 -3.43 -14.60
N ASP A 217 -16.08 -4.60 -14.15
CA ASP A 217 -16.00 -4.98 -12.73
C ASP A 217 -14.85 -4.25 -12.02
N TRP A 218 -15.02 -2.93 -11.83
CA TRP A 218 -14.08 -2.10 -11.09
C TRP A 218 -14.14 -2.39 -9.60
N ARG A 219 -12.98 -2.54 -8.97
CA ARG A 219 -12.89 -2.75 -7.52
C ARG A 219 -12.00 -1.72 -6.87
N ILE A 220 -12.41 -1.24 -5.70
CA ILE A 220 -11.52 -0.44 -4.86
C ILE A 220 -10.31 -1.30 -4.51
N PHE A 221 -9.12 -0.73 -4.56
CA PHE A 221 -7.88 -1.50 -4.40
C PHE A 221 -7.83 -2.32 -3.12
N THR A 222 -8.28 -1.76 -2.00
CA THR A 222 -8.31 -2.49 -0.71
C THR A 222 -9.42 -3.54 -0.63
N ARG A 223 -10.25 -3.73 -1.66
CA ARG A 223 -11.19 -4.88 -1.80
C ARG A 223 -10.97 -5.63 -3.12
N CYS A 224 -9.77 -5.55 -3.68
CA CYS A 224 -9.40 -6.24 -4.92
C CYS A 224 -9.46 -7.77 -4.79
N ILE A 225 -9.03 -8.29 -3.65
CA ILE A 225 -9.06 -9.70 -3.27
C ILE A 225 -10.29 -9.91 -2.39
N GLN A 226 -11.27 -10.65 -2.91
CA GLN A 226 -12.54 -10.90 -2.21
C GLN A 226 -12.55 -12.23 -1.44
N LEU A 227 -11.54 -13.07 -1.63
CA LEU A 227 -11.38 -14.31 -0.88
C LEU A 227 -10.98 -13.98 0.56
N GLU A 228 -11.85 -14.35 1.50
CA GLU A 228 -11.71 -14.02 2.93
C GLU A 228 -10.34 -14.42 3.48
N GLY A 229 -9.73 -13.49 4.21
CA GLY A 229 -8.44 -13.67 4.86
C GLY A 229 -7.23 -13.65 3.96
N GLN A 230 -7.38 -13.63 2.63
CA GLN A 230 -6.23 -13.68 1.72
C GLN A 230 -5.63 -12.30 1.47
N GLY A 231 -6.47 -11.27 1.35
CA GLY A 231 -6.07 -9.90 1.03
C GLY A 231 -6.17 -8.94 2.21
N TYR A 232 -6.89 -7.85 2.02
CA TYR A 232 -7.10 -6.81 3.03
C TYR A 232 -8.35 -7.12 3.85
N GLU A 233 -8.16 -7.60 5.07
CA GLU A 233 -9.23 -7.64 6.08
C GLU A 233 -9.16 -6.34 6.89
N TYR A 234 -10.19 -5.51 6.79
CA TYR A 234 -10.21 -4.25 7.53
C TYR A 234 -11.61 -3.70 7.83
N VAL A 235 -11.65 -2.82 8.83
CA VAL A 235 -12.81 -1.99 9.19
C VAL A 235 -12.30 -0.64 9.72
N ILE A 236 -13.00 0.43 9.36
CA ILE A 236 -12.69 1.79 9.80
C ILE A 236 -13.81 2.28 10.70
N PHE A 237 -13.45 2.86 11.84
CA PHE A 237 -14.34 3.63 12.71
C PHE A 237 -13.95 5.10 12.63
N PHE A 238 -14.92 5.99 12.47
CA PHE A 238 -14.72 7.44 12.40
C PHE A 238 -15.36 8.13 13.60
N HIS A 239 -14.67 9.12 14.16
CA HIS A 239 -15.17 10.01 15.19
C HIS A 239 -15.45 11.40 14.58
N PRO A 240 -16.71 11.77 14.31
CA PRO A 240 -17.04 13.02 13.60
C PRO A 240 -16.51 14.28 14.28
N SER A 241 -16.75 14.43 15.58
CA SER A 241 -16.38 15.67 16.30
C SER A 241 -14.87 15.85 16.45
N GLU A 242 -14.11 14.76 16.64
CA GLU A 242 -12.64 14.82 16.73
C GLU A 242 -11.95 14.75 15.37
N LYS A 243 -12.68 14.43 14.28
CA LYS A 243 -12.14 14.21 12.93
C LYS A 243 -10.99 13.20 12.93
N LYS A 244 -11.20 12.08 13.62
CA LYS A 244 -10.27 10.96 13.75
C LYS A 244 -10.86 9.68 13.23
N SER A 245 -10.00 8.77 12.80
CA SER A 245 -10.39 7.41 12.47
C SER A 245 -9.46 6.41 13.10
N VAL A 246 -10.00 5.23 13.41
CA VAL A 246 -9.21 4.04 13.73
C VAL A 246 -9.53 2.98 12.71
N CYS A 247 -8.52 2.51 11.99
CA CYS A 247 -8.62 1.37 11.09
C CYS A 247 -8.02 0.13 11.77
N LEU A 248 -8.80 -0.94 11.82
CA LEU A 248 -8.33 -2.27 12.20
C LEU A 248 -7.95 -2.98 10.91
N PHE A 249 -6.69 -3.35 10.75
CA PHE A 249 -6.17 -3.95 9.52
C PHE A 249 -5.44 -5.25 9.83
N GLN A 250 -5.84 -6.32 9.14
CA GLN A 250 -5.17 -7.61 9.16
C GLN A 250 -4.73 -7.98 7.73
N PRO A 251 -3.44 -7.90 7.41
CA PRO A 251 -2.95 -8.29 6.09
C PRO A 251 -2.93 -9.81 5.94
N GLY A 252 -3.59 -10.32 4.91
CA GLY A 252 -3.54 -11.72 4.52
C GLY A 252 -2.27 -12.12 3.75
N PRO A 253 -2.07 -13.43 3.48
CA PRO A 253 -0.87 -13.97 2.83
C PRO A 253 -0.67 -13.51 1.38
N TYR A 254 -1.69 -12.99 0.70
CA TYR A 254 -1.51 -12.40 -0.63
C TYR A 254 -1.00 -10.96 -0.56
N LEU A 255 -0.77 -10.41 0.64
CA LEU A 255 -0.15 -9.10 0.84
C LEU A 255 1.30 -9.21 1.29
N GLU A 256 1.91 -10.40 1.17
CA GLU A 256 3.26 -10.69 1.64
C GLU A 256 4.33 -9.98 0.80
N GLY A 257 5.36 -9.46 1.47
CA GLY A 257 6.56 -8.93 0.87
C GLY A 257 7.76 -9.81 1.19
N ALA A 258 8.37 -9.57 2.35
CA ALA A 258 9.36 -10.50 2.90
C ALA A 258 8.65 -11.74 3.48
N PRO A 259 9.30 -12.92 3.46
CA PRO A 259 8.71 -14.16 3.98
C PRO A 259 8.07 -14.01 5.37
N GLY A 260 6.76 -14.24 5.46
CA GLY A 260 5.95 -14.13 6.69
C GLY A 260 5.53 -12.71 7.12
N PHE A 261 5.88 -11.67 6.35
CA PHE A 261 5.58 -10.27 6.68
C PHE A 261 4.87 -9.54 5.55
N ALA A 262 3.90 -8.69 5.93
CA ALA A 262 3.19 -7.84 4.99
C ALA A 262 4.14 -6.88 4.26
N HIS A 263 3.89 -6.69 2.96
CA HIS A 263 4.64 -5.79 2.10
C HIS A 263 4.51 -4.32 2.55
N GLY A 264 5.59 -3.53 2.48
CA GLY A 264 5.54 -2.09 2.81
C GLY A 264 4.47 -1.33 2.02
N GLY A 265 4.40 -1.58 0.71
CA GLY A 265 3.33 -1.14 -0.18
C GLY A 265 1.90 -1.48 0.27
N SER A 266 1.65 -2.65 0.88
CA SER A 266 0.29 -3.00 1.34
C SER A 266 -0.12 -2.17 2.57
N LEU A 267 0.82 -1.90 3.49
CA LEU A 267 0.59 -0.94 4.57
C LEU A 267 0.42 0.50 4.04
N ALA A 268 1.21 0.90 3.03
CA ALA A 268 1.05 2.19 2.37
C ALA A 268 -0.33 2.35 1.74
N ALA A 269 -0.86 1.28 1.12
CA ALA A 269 -2.19 1.25 0.55
C ALA A 269 -3.28 1.40 1.61
N MET A 270 -3.16 0.69 2.73
CA MET A 270 -4.14 0.78 3.81
C MET A 270 -4.11 2.14 4.52
N MET A 271 -2.93 2.76 4.66
CA MET A 271 -2.80 4.11 5.18
C MET A 271 -3.46 5.14 4.25
N ASP A 272 -3.23 5.05 2.94
CA ASP A 272 -3.85 5.94 1.96
C ASP A 272 -5.39 5.81 1.94
N GLU A 273 -5.92 4.59 1.98
CA GLU A 273 -7.37 4.35 2.05
C GLU A 273 -7.97 4.88 3.37
N THR A 274 -7.29 4.66 4.51
CA THR A 274 -7.73 5.19 5.82
C THR A 274 -7.74 6.71 5.82
N PHE A 275 -6.69 7.33 5.27
CA PHE A 275 -6.63 8.77 5.08
C PHE A 275 -7.72 9.27 4.11
N SER A 276 -7.97 8.58 3.00
CA SER A 276 -8.98 8.97 2.02
C SER A 276 -10.37 9.03 2.65
N LYS A 277 -10.79 7.96 3.36
CA LYS A 277 -12.09 7.91 4.03
C LYS A 277 -12.21 8.97 5.14
N THR A 278 -11.15 9.15 5.92
CA THR A 278 -11.10 10.18 6.98
C THR A 278 -11.19 11.60 6.39
N ALA A 279 -10.40 11.88 5.35
CA ALA A 279 -10.35 13.19 4.72
C ALA A 279 -11.67 13.54 4.06
N TYR A 280 -12.31 12.56 3.42
CA TYR A 280 -13.61 12.75 2.81
C TYR A 280 -14.65 13.11 3.87
N LEU A 281 -14.76 12.36 4.96
CA LEU A 281 -15.76 12.62 6.02
C LEU A 281 -15.47 13.90 6.80
N ALA A 282 -14.19 14.27 6.98
CA ALA A 282 -13.80 15.45 7.72
C ALA A 282 -13.93 16.77 6.94
N GLY A 283 -13.97 16.70 5.60
CA GLY A 283 -14.09 17.88 4.75
C GLY A 283 -13.86 17.64 3.25
N GLU A 284 -14.44 16.59 2.66
CA GLU A 284 -14.43 16.37 1.20
C GLU A 284 -13.02 16.22 0.59
N GLY A 285 -12.06 15.74 1.38
CA GLY A 285 -10.74 15.37 0.86
C GLY A 285 -10.81 14.11 0.00
N LEU A 286 -10.48 14.23 -1.28
CA LEU A 286 -10.69 13.14 -2.25
C LEU A 286 -9.38 12.60 -2.83
N PHE A 287 -8.50 13.48 -3.33
CA PHE A 287 -7.23 13.08 -3.95
C PHE A 287 -6.04 13.24 -3.02
N THR A 288 -5.21 12.21 -2.95
CA THR A 288 -3.91 12.24 -2.27
C THR A 288 -2.97 13.20 -2.99
N LEU A 289 -2.45 14.21 -2.29
CA LEU A 289 -1.41 15.13 -2.77
C LEU A 289 -0.02 14.72 -2.29
N SER A 290 0.08 14.17 -1.08
CA SER A 290 1.33 13.58 -0.58
C SER A 290 1.06 12.44 0.40
N LEU A 291 1.96 11.46 0.41
CA LEU A 291 1.96 10.32 1.33
C LEU A 291 3.40 10.05 1.77
N ASN A 292 3.68 10.27 3.06
CA ASN A 292 5.02 10.16 3.62
C ASN A 292 5.02 9.18 4.79
N ILE A 293 5.68 8.03 4.62
CA ILE A 293 5.67 6.91 5.55
C ILE A 293 7.09 6.64 6.04
N ARG A 294 7.21 6.45 7.35
CA ARG A 294 8.42 6.00 8.03
C ARG A 294 8.13 4.63 8.66
N PHE A 295 8.63 3.57 8.05
CA PHE A 295 8.52 2.21 8.57
C PHE A 295 9.46 2.03 9.76
N LYS A 296 9.02 1.25 10.74
CA LYS A 296 9.70 1.04 12.03
C LYS A 296 9.85 -0.43 12.35
N ASN A 297 8.80 -1.21 12.14
CA ASN A 297 8.80 -2.66 12.32
C ASN A 297 7.96 -3.32 11.23
N LEU A 298 8.23 -4.61 10.98
CA LEU A 298 7.45 -5.41 10.05
C LEU A 298 6.14 -5.86 10.68
N ILE A 299 5.10 -6.03 9.87
CA ILE A 299 3.80 -6.57 10.31
C ILE A 299 3.76 -8.05 9.93
N PRO A 300 3.69 -9.00 10.89
CA PRO A 300 3.46 -10.40 10.58
C PRO A 300 2.14 -10.58 9.82
N VAL A 301 2.14 -11.39 8.77
CA VAL A 301 0.89 -11.76 8.05
C VAL A 301 -0.11 -12.39 9.02
N GLY A 302 -1.39 -12.04 8.88
CA GLY A 302 -2.48 -12.51 9.73
C GLY A 302 -2.57 -11.84 11.12
N SER A 303 -1.63 -10.95 11.46
CA SER A 303 -1.68 -10.18 12.72
C SER A 303 -2.45 -8.87 12.57
N LEU A 304 -2.95 -8.33 13.69
CA LEU A 304 -3.64 -7.04 13.71
C LEU A 304 -2.65 -5.87 13.76
N ALA A 305 -2.80 -4.95 12.82
CA ALA A 305 -2.29 -3.59 12.88
C ALA A 305 -3.44 -2.60 13.13
N VAL A 306 -3.27 -1.73 14.12
CA VAL A 306 -4.20 -0.66 14.46
C VAL A 306 -3.64 0.65 13.92
N LEU A 307 -4.35 1.28 12.98
CA LEU A 307 -4.00 2.54 12.36
C LEU A 307 -4.82 3.66 13.01
N ASP A 308 -4.20 4.40 13.92
CA ASP A 308 -4.80 5.57 14.58
C ASP A 308 -4.51 6.81 13.74
N THR A 309 -5.55 7.45 13.22
CA THR A 309 -5.48 8.52 12.21
C THR A 309 -6.21 9.77 12.69
N GLN A 310 -5.62 10.94 12.50
CA GLN A 310 -6.26 12.21 12.85
C GLN A 310 -6.04 13.29 11.79
N VAL A 311 -7.05 14.15 11.62
CA VAL A 311 -6.92 15.41 10.87
C VAL A 311 -6.26 16.44 11.78
N GLU A 312 -5.07 16.88 11.40
CA GLU A 312 -4.29 17.88 12.13
C GLU A 312 -4.82 19.29 11.85
N LYS A 313 -5.10 19.57 10.57
CA LYS A 313 -5.62 20.86 10.12
C LYS A 313 -6.26 20.77 8.75
N ILE A 314 -7.16 21.70 8.48
CA ILE A 314 -7.78 21.93 7.17
C ILE A 314 -7.52 23.40 6.81
N GLU A 315 -6.75 23.64 5.75
CA GLU A 315 -6.40 24.98 5.29
C GLU A 315 -6.17 24.96 3.78
N ASN A 316 -6.47 26.06 3.09
CA ASN A 316 -6.12 26.23 1.67
C ASN A 316 -6.57 25.06 0.77
N GLN A 317 -7.78 24.54 1.00
CA GLN A 317 -8.35 23.40 0.28
C GLN A 317 -7.60 22.08 0.47
N LYS A 318 -6.88 21.93 1.59
CA LYS A 318 -6.07 20.76 1.91
C LYS A 318 -6.36 20.27 3.32
N LEU A 319 -6.48 18.95 3.46
CA LEU A 319 -6.50 18.29 4.76
C LEU A 319 -5.13 17.68 5.03
N TYR A 320 -4.56 18.02 6.17
CA TYR A 320 -3.30 17.48 6.66
C TYR A 320 -3.62 16.46 7.74
N MET A 321 -3.09 15.26 7.60
CA MET A 321 -3.38 14.16 8.51
C MET A 321 -2.10 13.48 8.97
N SER A 322 -2.17 12.86 10.14
CA SER A 322 -1.14 11.97 10.66
C SER A 322 -1.75 10.61 11.01
N CYS A 323 -0.91 9.57 10.95
CA CYS A 323 -1.29 8.22 11.32
C CYS A 323 -0.13 7.51 12.05
N ILE A 324 -0.46 6.71 13.06
CA ILE A 324 0.44 5.74 13.67
C ILE A 324 -0.17 4.34 13.49
N ALA A 325 0.55 3.46 12.78
CA ALA A 325 0.25 2.05 12.71
C ALA A 325 1.01 1.30 13.80
N GLN A 326 0.32 0.58 14.67
CA GLN A 326 0.91 -0.09 15.83
C GLN A 326 0.15 -1.38 16.20
N SER A 327 0.77 -2.22 17.03
CA SER A 327 0.12 -3.38 17.65
C SER A 327 -1.01 -2.94 18.59
N ARG A 328 -1.94 -3.87 18.88
CA ARG A 328 -3.08 -3.61 19.78
C ARG A 328 -2.66 -3.09 21.15
N ASP A 329 -1.61 -3.67 21.73
CA ASP A 329 -1.04 -3.31 23.03
C ASP A 329 -0.16 -2.04 23.00
N LYS A 330 0.02 -1.44 21.81
CA LYS A 330 0.85 -0.26 21.55
C LYS A 330 2.34 -0.45 21.87
N GLN A 331 2.81 -1.68 22.06
CA GLN A 331 4.22 -1.96 22.34
C GLN A 331 5.08 -1.91 21.06
N THR A 332 4.49 -2.23 19.91
CA THR A 332 5.19 -2.22 18.61
C THR A 332 4.59 -1.16 17.71
N VAL A 333 5.40 -0.19 17.29
CA VAL A 333 5.04 0.74 16.21
C VAL A 333 5.53 0.16 14.89
N TYR A 334 4.63 -0.06 13.95
CA TYR A 334 4.95 -0.56 12.61
C TYR A 334 5.38 0.56 11.68
N ALA A 335 4.63 1.67 11.67
CA ALA A 335 4.97 2.83 10.85
C ALA A 335 4.31 4.11 11.38
N LYS A 336 4.91 5.26 11.02
CA LYS A 336 4.29 6.58 11.17
C LYS A 336 4.10 7.20 9.81
N CYS A 337 2.94 7.80 9.57
CA CYS A 337 2.61 8.40 8.30
C CYS A 337 2.07 9.82 8.46
N SER A 338 2.33 10.66 7.47
CA SER A 338 1.66 11.94 7.27
C SER A 338 1.16 12.02 5.83
N GLY A 339 -0.06 12.52 5.64
CA GLY A 339 -0.68 12.65 4.33
C GLY A 339 -1.31 14.03 4.14
N VAL A 340 -1.41 14.45 2.88
CA VAL A 340 -2.12 15.67 2.49
C VAL A 340 -3.11 15.33 1.40
N PHE A 341 -4.37 15.73 1.56
CA PHE A 341 -5.46 15.45 0.62
C PHE A 341 -6.08 16.75 0.11
N LEU A 342 -6.37 16.80 -1.19
CA LEU A 342 -7.05 17.92 -1.84
C LEU A 342 -8.55 17.82 -1.63
N GLN A 343 -9.17 18.92 -1.19
CA GLN A 343 -10.62 19.06 -1.14
C GLN A 343 -11.18 19.18 -2.56
N LEU A 344 -12.15 18.33 -2.89
CA LEU A 344 -12.95 18.43 -4.10
C LEU A 344 -14.37 17.98 -3.79
N GLN A 345 -15.34 18.80 -4.18
CA GLN A 345 -16.74 18.41 -4.09
C GLN A 345 -17.07 17.43 -5.20
N LEU A 346 -17.87 16.42 -4.87
CA LEU A 346 -18.54 15.61 -5.86
C LEU A 346 -19.76 16.38 -6.39
N GLU A 347 -20.05 16.23 -7.68
CA GLU A 347 -21.25 16.79 -8.32
C GLU A 347 -22.39 15.75 -8.27
N GLU A 348 -23.65 16.20 -8.25
CA GLU A 348 -24.79 15.29 -8.42
C GLU A 348 -24.82 14.72 -9.84
N GLU A 349 -25.11 13.42 -9.97
CA GLU A 349 -25.45 12.84 -11.26
C GLU A 349 -26.84 13.34 -11.69
N PRO A 350 -27.02 13.82 -12.94
CA PRO A 350 -28.34 14.23 -13.40
C PRO A 350 -29.29 13.05 -13.32
N SER A 351 -30.44 13.24 -12.65
CA SER A 351 -31.53 12.28 -12.62
C SER A 351 -31.97 11.97 -14.06
N GLN A 352 -31.86 10.69 -14.45
CA GLN A 352 -32.28 10.21 -15.77
C GLN A 352 -33.78 10.35 -15.99
#